data_AF-A0A3P7L263-F1
#
_entry.id   AF-A0A3P7L263-F1
#
_cell.length_a   1.000
_cell.length_b   1.000
_cell.length_c   1.000
_cell.angle_alpha   90.00
_cell.angle_beta   90.00
_cell.angle_gamma   90.00
#
_symmetry.space_group_name_H-M   'P 1'
#
loop_
_entity.id
_entity.type
_entity.pdbx_description
1 polymer ?
#
loop_
_entity_poly.entity_id
_entity_poly.type
_entity_poly.pdbx_seq_one_letter_code
_entity_poly.pdbx_strand_id
1 'polypeptide(L)'
;MSNELRQRQPNYDPFIYSKSQVPPPDFNDELDDGLVKDKFKDFADKTTAHGAKRILIAHNGISRMFWMGLIVVFLTLFLYQATTLVLKYKKHEKITSISLKFDDVEFPAITFCNLNPYKKSLVMMVPSIRDTVLQLFEKEIAQGQEDLRKQQLARGEIRRVVKREANFDPRYEAIEAHCKCVGNLDMECIRFETPPKDEVFHVRNF
;
A
#
# COMPACT_ATOMS: atom_id res chain seq x y z
N MET A 1 -86.94 44.90 64.64
CA MET A 1 -87.89 44.85 63.51
C MET A 1 -87.09 44.39 62.30
N SER A 2 -87.49 43.23 61.77
CA SER A 2 -86.95 42.44 60.65
C SER A 2 -86.72 43.29 59.39
N ASN A 3 -85.89 43.01 58.39
CA ASN A 3 -85.24 41.82 57.84
C ASN A 3 -84.04 42.31 56.99
N GLU A 4 -83.10 41.42 56.65
CA GLU A 4 -82.44 41.26 55.32
C GLU A 4 -81.14 40.45 55.54
N LEU A 5 -81.28 39.14 55.37
CA LEU A 5 -80.21 38.15 55.25
C LEU A 5 -79.62 38.23 53.84
N ARG A 6 -78.29 38.25 53.71
CA ARG A 6 -77.48 37.33 52.87
C ARG A 6 -76.05 37.86 52.71
N GLN A 7 -75.12 37.29 53.48
CA GLN A 7 -73.67 37.36 53.22
C GLN A 7 -73.34 36.62 51.91
N ARG A 8 -72.50 37.22 51.06
CA ARG A 8 -71.88 36.55 49.90
C ARG A 8 -70.36 36.62 50.04
N GLN A 9 -69.75 35.45 50.25
CA GLN A 9 -68.30 35.21 50.28
C GLN A 9 -67.67 35.30 48.89
N PRO A 10 -66.34 35.55 48.77
CA PRO A 10 -65.63 35.60 47.49
C PRO A 10 -65.54 34.20 46.87
N ASN A 11 -65.99 34.07 45.62
CA ASN A 11 -66.03 32.84 44.86
C ASN A 11 -64.72 32.66 44.07
N TYR A 12 -64.01 31.57 44.32
CA TYR A 12 -62.90 31.09 43.51
C TYR A 12 -63.42 30.63 42.13
N ASP A 13 -62.83 31.12 41.04
CA ASP A 13 -63.22 30.77 39.67
C ASP A 13 -62.71 29.37 39.28
N PRO A 14 -63.61 28.45 38.83
CA PRO A 14 -63.22 27.15 38.30
C PRO A 14 -63.30 27.17 36.76
N PHE A 15 -62.21 27.57 36.09
CA PHE A 15 -62.07 27.41 34.64
C PHE A 15 -60.67 26.94 34.25
N ILE A 16 -60.34 25.70 34.63
CA ILE A 16 -59.41 24.86 33.88
C ILE A 16 -60.28 23.82 33.15
N TYR A 17 -60.00 23.62 31.87
CA TYR A 17 -60.58 22.65 30.93
C TYR A 17 -61.68 23.17 29.99
N SER A 18 -61.27 23.89 28.94
CA SER A 18 -62.05 24.01 27.71
C SER A 18 -61.84 22.77 26.84
N LYS A 19 -62.95 22.08 26.55
CA LYS A 19 -63.09 20.89 25.73
C LYS A 19 -62.96 21.28 24.25
N SER A 20 -61.81 21.04 23.62
CA SER A 20 -61.69 21.12 22.15
C SER A 20 -62.17 19.81 21.54
N GLN A 21 -63.32 19.84 20.87
CA GLN A 21 -63.88 18.70 20.13
C GLN A 21 -63.07 18.49 18.86
N VAL A 22 -62.38 17.35 18.73
CA VAL A 22 -61.76 16.88 17.48
C VAL A 22 -62.76 15.95 16.77
N PRO A 23 -63.16 16.20 15.51
CA PRO A 23 -64.01 15.29 14.75
C PRO A 23 -63.25 13.98 14.40
N PRO A 24 -63.94 12.86 14.16
CA PRO A 24 -63.31 11.56 13.93
C PRO A 24 -62.42 11.59 12.66
N PRO A 25 -61.31 10.82 12.63
CA PRO A 25 -60.39 10.83 11.50
C PRO A 25 -61.09 10.21 10.28
N ASP A 26 -61.31 11.05 9.27
CA ASP A 26 -61.60 10.60 7.92
C ASP A 26 -60.29 10.09 7.30
N PHE A 27 -60.30 8.83 6.89
CA PHE A 27 -59.15 8.08 6.40
C PHE A 27 -58.92 8.47 4.94
N ASN A 28 -58.44 9.70 4.72
CA ASN A 28 -57.90 10.13 3.44
C ASN A 28 -56.40 10.37 3.62
N ASP A 29 -55.60 9.54 2.94
CA ASP A 29 -54.13 9.48 2.90
C ASP A 29 -53.51 10.78 2.32
N GLU A 30 -53.72 11.93 2.97
CA GLU A 30 -53.19 13.22 2.53
C GLU A 30 -52.63 14.08 3.67
N LEU A 31 -52.30 13.46 4.81
CA LEU A 31 -51.71 14.12 5.98
C LEU A 31 -50.47 13.39 6.52
N ASP A 32 -49.56 12.98 5.65
CA ASP A 32 -48.28 12.39 6.08
C ASP A 32 -47.07 13.03 5.39
N ASP A 33 -47.21 13.53 4.16
CA ASP A 33 -46.07 14.08 3.40
C ASP A 33 -45.49 15.37 4.01
N GLY A 34 -46.35 16.28 4.51
CA GLY A 34 -45.91 17.53 5.16
C GLY A 34 -45.24 17.29 6.51
N LEU A 35 -45.82 16.42 7.34
CA LEU A 35 -45.29 16.06 8.65
C LEU A 35 -43.94 15.34 8.54
N VAL A 36 -43.83 14.40 7.60
CA VAL A 36 -42.59 13.67 7.33
C VAL A 36 -41.49 14.64 6.88
N LYS A 37 -41.79 15.58 5.97
CA LYS A 37 -40.85 16.62 5.54
C LYS A 37 -40.35 17.49 6.69
N ASP A 38 -41.24 17.88 7.60
CA ASP A 38 -40.87 18.68 8.78
C ASP A 38 -39.96 17.91 9.74
N LYS A 39 -40.21 16.61 9.94
CA LYS A 39 -39.33 15.74 10.75
C LYS A 39 -37.96 15.54 10.11
N PHE A 40 -37.91 15.34 8.79
CA PHE A 40 -36.64 15.24 8.06
C PHE A 40 -35.84 16.53 8.10
N LYS A 41 -36.52 17.69 8.06
CA LYS A 41 -35.87 19.00 8.19
C LYS A 41 -35.28 19.22 9.58
N ASP A 42 -36.05 18.93 10.62
CA ASP A 42 -35.59 19.00 12.01
C ASP A 42 -34.40 18.05 12.27
N PHE A 43 -34.43 16.85 11.68
CA PHE A 43 -33.31 15.90 11.75
C PHE A 43 -32.06 16.41 11.03
N ALA A 44 -32.21 16.94 9.82
CA ALA A 44 -31.10 17.46 9.02
C ALA A 44 -30.46 18.73 9.60
N ASP A 45 -31.20 19.52 10.37
CA ASP A 45 -30.67 20.69 11.07
C ASP A 45 -29.93 20.30 12.36
N LYS A 46 -30.30 19.18 13.00
CA LYS A 46 -29.67 18.67 14.23
C LYS A 46 -28.50 17.73 13.98
N THR A 47 -28.41 17.12 12.80
CA THR A 47 -27.31 16.22 12.45
C THR A 47 -26.02 16.98 12.13
N THR A 48 -24.88 16.38 12.45
CA THR A 48 -23.55 16.90 12.07
C THR A 48 -23.22 16.63 10.59
N ALA A 49 -24.08 15.93 9.87
CA ALA A 49 -23.92 15.66 8.44
C ALA A 49 -24.10 16.95 7.61
N HIS A 50 -22.99 17.64 7.34
CA HIS A 50 -22.95 18.92 6.61
C HIS A 50 -23.65 18.91 5.24
N GLY A 51 -23.79 17.75 4.59
CA GLY A 51 -24.49 17.59 3.31
C GLY A 51 -26.02 17.58 3.41
N ALA A 52 -26.59 17.02 4.49
CA ALA A 52 -28.04 16.86 4.64
C ALA A 52 -28.77 18.22 4.69
N LYS A 53 -28.18 19.17 5.42
CA LYS A 53 -28.66 20.56 5.51
C LYS A 53 -28.69 21.27 4.15
N ARG A 54 -27.72 21.00 3.27
CA ARG A 54 -27.61 21.65 1.95
C ARG A 54 -28.68 21.16 0.97
N ILE A 55 -29.11 19.90 1.08
CA ILE A 55 -30.17 19.31 0.24
C ILE A 55 -31.54 19.89 0.59
N LEU A 56 -31.82 20.12 1.87
CA LEU A 56 -33.13 20.61 2.33
C LEU A 56 -33.29 22.14 2.21
N ILE A 57 -32.19 22.90 2.22
CA ILE A 57 -32.20 24.36 2.01
C ILE A 57 -32.24 24.72 0.51
N ALA A 58 -31.95 23.78 -0.39
CA ALA A 58 -31.95 24.04 -1.83
C ALA A 58 -33.37 24.33 -2.35
N HIS A 59 -33.58 25.58 -2.80
CA HIS A 59 -34.84 26.08 -3.34
C HIS A 59 -35.12 25.59 -4.78
N ASN A 60 -34.07 25.33 -5.57
CA ASN A 60 -34.17 24.91 -6.97
C ASN A 60 -33.85 23.42 -7.12
N GLY A 61 -34.66 22.68 -7.90
CA GLY A 61 -34.51 21.24 -8.12
C GLY A 61 -33.14 20.82 -8.68
N ILE A 62 -32.54 21.65 -9.54
CA ILE A 62 -31.20 21.42 -10.10
C ILE A 62 -30.13 21.46 -9.01
N SER A 63 -30.20 22.44 -8.11
CA SER A 63 -29.26 22.54 -6.98
C SER A 63 -29.40 21.34 -6.04
N ARG A 64 -30.64 20.88 -5.81
CA ARG A 64 -30.89 19.67 -5.03
C ARG A 64 -30.27 18.43 -5.66
N MET A 65 -30.42 18.24 -6.98
CA MET A 65 -29.77 17.12 -7.69
C MET A 65 -28.24 17.20 -7.62
N PHE A 66 -27.68 18.39 -7.73
CA PHE A 66 -26.23 18.61 -7.58
C PHE A 66 -25.74 18.19 -6.18
N TRP A 67 -26.39 18.65 -5.12
CA TRP A 67 -26.01 18.29 -3.74
C TRP A 67 -26.23 16.79 -3.45
N MET A 68 -27.29 16.19 -3.99
CA MET A 68 -27.51 14.74 -3.92
C MET A 68 -26.37 13.98 -4.62
N GLY A 69 -25.99 14.40 -5.83
CA GLY A 69 -24.87 13.82 -6.57
C GLY A 69 -23.56 13.89 -5.79
N LEU A 70 -23.25 15.03 -5.17
CA LEU A 70 -22.07 15.18 -4.33
C LEU A 70 -22.08 14.23 -3.12
N ILE A 71 -23.23 14.06 -2.45
CA ILE A 71 -23.33 13.10 -1.36
C ILE A 71 -23.10 11.67 -1.86
N VAL A 72 -23.70 11.28 -2.98
CA VAL A 72 -23.51 9.94 -3.54
C VAL A 72 -22.04 9.70 -3.90
N VAL A 73 -21.37 10.68 -4.51
CA VAL A 73 -19.95 10.59 -4.85
C VAL A 73 -19.11 10.45 -3.58
N PHE A 74 -19.29 11.31 -2.58
CA PHE A 74 -18.53 11.22 -1.33
C PHE A 74 -18.81 9.92 -0.56
N LEU A 75 -20.05 9.44 -0.56
CA LEU A 75 -20.41 8.17 0.06
C LEU A 75 -19.73 6.99 -0.65
N THR A 76 -19.72 7.01 -1.98
CA THR A 76 -19.06 5.97 -2.80
C THR A 76 -17.55 5.95 -2.54
N LEU A 77 -16.92 7.12 -2.53
CA LEU A 77 -15.49 7.24 -2.22
C LEU A 77 -15.18 6.77 -0.79
N PHE A 78 -16.02 7.14 0.18
CA PHE A 78 -15.87 6.69 1.56
C PHE A 78 -15.95 5.17 1.67
N LEU A 79 -16.96 4.54 1.06
CA LEU A 79 -17.11 3.08 1.06
C LEU A 79 -15.94 2.37 0.37
N TYR A 80 -15.45 2.92 -0.75
CA TYR A 80 -14.28 2.40 -1.44
C TYR A 80 -13.02 2.43 -0.54
N GLN A 81 -12.77 3.57 0.11
CA GLN A 81 -11.63 3.73 1.01
C GLN A 81 -11.73 2.83 2.25
N ALA A 82 -12.92 2.76 2.85
CA ALA A 82 -13.18 1.88 4.00
C ALA A 82 -12.94 0.41 3.65
N THR A 83 -13.45 -0.04 2.49
CA THR A 83 -13.25 -1.41 2.00
C THR A 83 -11.76 -1.70 1.77
N THR A 84 -11.05 -0.78 1.12
CA THR A 84 -9.61 -0.90 0.88
C THR A 84 -8.82 -1.00 2.18
N LEU A 85 -9.18 -0.19 3.19
CA LEU A 85 -8.54 -0.23 4.50
C LEU A 85 -8.80 -1.57 5.21
N VAL A 86 -10.03 -2.08 5.16
CA VAL A 86 -10.38 -3.38 5.76
C VAL A 86 -9.64 -4.52 5.07
N LEU A 87 -9.55 -4.51 3.73
CA LEU A 87 -8.78 -5.50 2.98
C LEU A 87 -7.29 -5.43 3.32
N LYS A 88 -6.72 -4.23 3.42
CA LYS A 88 -5.33 -4.01 3.82
C LYS A 88 -5.07 -4.50 5.25
N TYR A 89 -6.01 -4.29 6.17
CA TYR A 89 -5.93 -4.81 7.53
C TYR A 89 -5.96 -6.34 7.57
N LYS A 90 -6.88 -6.96 6.83
CA LYS A 90 -6.98 -8.44 6.73
C LYS A 90 -5.77 -9.09 6.06
N LYS A 91 -5.04 -8.36 5.21
CA LYS A 91 -3.80 -8.85 4.59
C LYS A 91 -2.67 -9.07 5.61
N HIS A 92 -2.82 -8.56 6.84
CA HIS A 92 -1.82 -8.70 7.92
C HIS A 92 -0.39 -8.33 7.49
N GLU A 93 -0.27 -7.30 6.66
CA GLU A 93 1.02 -6.85 6.16
C GLU A 93 1.87 -6.31 7.31
N LYS A 94 3.03 -6.94 7.55
CA LYS A 94 3.97 -6.56 8.60
C LYS A 94 5.06 -5.70 7.97
N ILE A 95 5.21 -4.46 8.44
CA ILE A 95 6.35 -3.61 8.09
C ILE A 95 7.45 -3.89 9.11
N THR A 96 8.61 -4.38 8.66
CA THR A 96 9.79 -4.57 9.51
C THR A 96 10.70 -3.34 9.40
N SER A 97 10.95 -2.67 10.52
CA SER A 97 11.97 -1.61 10.61
C SER A 97 13.29 -2.23 11.06
N ILE A 98 14.28 -2.28 10.18
CA ILE A 98 15.64 -2.71 10.53
C ILE A 98 16.38 -1.50 11.08
N SER A 99 16.79 -1.57 12.34
CA SER A 99 17.66 -0.57 12.96
C SER A 99 18.96 -1.24 13.37
N LEU A 100 20.09 -0.65 12.99
CA LEU A 100 21.41 -1.08 13.43
C LEU A 100 21.64 -0.56 14.84
N LYS A 101 21.85 -1.48 15.78
CA LYS A 101 22.34 -1.17 17.12
C LYS A 101 23.79 -1.67 17.21
N PHE A 102 24.67 -0.81 17.71
CA PHE A 102 26.06 -1.14 17.96
C PHE A 102 26.20 -1.51 19.43
N ASP A 103 25.92 -2.78 19.73
CA ASP A 103 26.12 -3.39 21.04
C ASP A 103 27.19 -4.49 20.91
N ASP A 104 27.90 -4.79 22.00
CA ASP A 104 28.82 -5.92 22.06
C ASP A 104 28.01 -7.24 21.99
N VAL A 105 28.15 -7.95 20.87
CA VAL A 105 27.47 -9.23 20.60
C VAL A 105 28.38 -10.42 20.89
N GLU A 106 27.78 -11.50 21.40
CA GLU A 106 28.50 -12.76 21.64
C GLU A 106 29.06 -13.33 20.34
N PHE A 107 30.29 -13.83 20.40
CA PHE A 107 30.94 -14.43 19.25
C PHE A 107 30.20 -15.71 18.83
N PRO A 108 29.84 -15.88 17.54
CA PRO A 108 29.05 -17.01 17.10
C PRO A 108 29.83 -18.32 17.17
N ALA A 109 29.12 -19.44 17.27
CA ALA A 109 29.72 -20.75 17.12
C ALA A 109 30.22 -20.95 15.68
N ILE A 110 31.54 -21.05 15.51
CA ILE A 110 32.14 -21.35 14.21
C ILE A 110 32.41 -22.86 14.13
N THR A 111 31.83 -23.51 13.13
CA THR A 111 32.08 -24.92 12.83
C THR A 111 32.82 -25.05 11.50
N PHE A 112 33.96 -25.73 11.52
CA PHE A 112 34.71 -26.07 10.31
C PHE A 112 34.48 -27.54 9.95
N CYS A 113 34.18 -27.82 8.68
CA CYS A 113 34.09 -29.17 8.16
C CYS A 113 35.16 -29.40 7.09
N ASN A 114 35.82 -30.56 7.14
CA ASN A 114 36.69 -30.99 6.05
C ASN A 114 35.83 -31.40 4.86
N LEU A 115 36.13 -30.85 3.67
CA LEU A 115 35.45 -31.21 2.43
C LEU A 115 35.64 -32.68 2.05
N ASN A 116 36.72 -33.29 2.54
CA ASN A 116 36.94 -34.71 2.37
C ASN A 116 36.22 -35.52 3.47
N PRO A 117 35.16 -36.29 3.12
CA PRO A 117 34.42 -37.11 4.09
C PRO A 117 35.19 -38.35 4.57
N TYR A 118 36.30 -38.72 3.92
CA TYR A 118 37.02 -39.96 4.21
C TYR A 118 38.48 -39.74 4.60
N LYS A 119 38.90 -40.30 5.74
CA LYS A 119 40.30 -40.31 6.15
C LYS A 119 41.03 -41.51 5.53
N LYS A 120 42.00 -41.26 4.64
CA LYS A 120 42.76 -42.29 3.91
C LYS A 120 43.27 -43.41 4.81
N SER A 121 43.81 -43.07 5.99
CA SER A 121 44.33 -44.07 6.93
C SER A 121 43.26 -45.02 7.47
N LEU A 122 42.01 -44.57 7.66
CA LEU A 122 40.90 -45.40 8.14
C LEU A 122 40.35 -46.28 7.03
N VAL A 123 40.19 -45.72 5.82
CA VAL A 123 39.73 -46.47 4.64
C VAL A 123 40.69 -47.61 4.30
N MET A 124 42.00 -47.37 4.44
CA MET A 124 43.00 -48.41 4.18
C MET A 124 42.98 -49.56 5.20
N MET A 125 42.41 -49.41 6.40
CA MET A 125 42.35 -50.50 7.39
C MET A 125 41.23 -51.51 7.12
N VAL A 126 40.20 -51.13 6.35
CA VAL A 126 39.03 -51.99 6.09
C VAL A 126 39.00 -52.37 4.60
N PRO A 127 39.34 -53.63 4.24
CA PRO A 127 39.44 -54.03 2.83
C PRO A 127 38.15 -53.83 2.03
N SER A 128 37.00 -54.10 2.64
CA SER A 128 35.69 -53.94 1.99
C SER A 128 35.34 -52.48 1.65
N ILE A 129 35.74 -51.53 2.49
CA ILE A 129 35.48 -50.09 2.27
C ILE A 129 36.52 -49.51 1.31
N ARG A 130 37.77 -50.00 1.36
CA ARG A 130 38.88 -49.53 0.53
C ARG A 130 38.53 -49.57 -0.95
N ASP A 131 38.13 -50.73 -1.44
CA ASP A 131 37.92 -50.95 -2.88
C ASP A 131 36.73 -50.12 -3.38
N THR A 132 35.66 -50.05 -2.60
CA THR A 132 34.49 -49.22 -2.93
C THR A 132 34.84 -47.73 -2.96
N VAL A 133 35.55 -47.23 -1.95
CA VAL A 133 35.89 -45.80 -1.86
C VAL A 133 36.86 -45.40 -2.98
N LEU A 134 37.87 -46.23 -3.28
CA LEU A 134 38.81 -45.96 -4.38
C LEU A 134 38.10 -45.93 -5.74
N GLN A 135 37.20 -46.89 -6.02
CA GLN A 135 36.43 -46.91 -7.26
C GLN A 135 35.52 -45.69 -7.40
N LEU A 136 34.88 -45.26 -6.32
CA LEU A 136 34.03 -44.07 -6.33
C LEU A 136 34.85 -42.80 -6.59
N PHE A 137 35.99 -42.63 -5.91
CA PHE A 137 36.87 -41.48 -6.14
C PHE A 137 37.41 -41.42 -7.56
N GLU A 138 37.86 -42.55 -8.12
CA GLU A 138 38.33 -42.61 -9.51
C GLU A 138 37.23 -42.23 -10.51
N LYS A 139 36.01 -42.73 -10.28
CA LYS A 139 34.85 -42.39 -11.11
C LYS A 139 34.51 -40.89 -11.02
N GLU A 140 34.50 -40.32 -9.82
CA GLU A 140 34.23 -38.89 -9.61
C GLU A 140 35.30 -38.02 -10.25
N ILE A 141 36.58 -38.38 -10.15
CA ILE A 141 37.68 -37.66 -10.81
C ILE A 141 37.53 -37.73 -12.33
N ALA A 142 37.27 -38.91 -12.89
CA ALA A 142 37.10 -39.10 -14.33
C ALA A 142 35.89 -38.30 -14.86
N GLN A 143 34.77 -38.34 -14.12
CA GLN A 143 33.58 -37.56 -14.46
C GLN A 143 33.87 -36.05 -14.38
N GLY A 144 34.53 -35.58 -13.33
CA GLY A 144 34.90 -34.17 -13.18
C GLY A 144 35.82 -33.67 -14.30
N GLN A 145 36.76 -34.50 -14.77
CA GLN A 145 37.61 -34.17 -15.90
C GLN A 145 36.83 -34.07 -17.22
N GLU A 146 35.88 -34.98 -17.46
CA GLU A 146 35.04 -34.95 -18.66
C GLU A 146 34.09 -33.75 -18.65
N ASP A 147 33.50 -33.43 -17.49
CA ASP A 147 32.64 -32.26 -17.33
C ASP A 147 33.42 -30.95 -17.51
N LEU A 148 34.64 -30.87 -16.98
CA LEU A 148 35.53 -29.73 -17.22
C LEU A 148 35.86 -29.57 -18.71
N ARG A 149 36.14 -30.68 -19.42
CA ARG A 149 36.41 -30.67 -20.86
C ARG A 149 35.20 -30.20 -21.67
N LYS A 150 33.98 -30.65 -21.33
CA LYS A 150 32.74 -30.17 -21.95
C LYS A 150 32.49 -28.69 -21.68
N GLN A 151 32.73 -28.22 -20.45
CA GLN A 151 32.63 -26.80 -20.11
C GLN A 151 33.62 -25.94 -20.90
N GLN A 152 34.86 -26.40 -21.06
CA GLN A 152 35.85 -25.70 -21.87
C GLN A 152 35.44 -25.62 -23.35
N LEU A 153 34.90 -26.71 -23.89
CA LEU A 153 34.41 -26.75 -25.27
C LEU A 153 33.22 -25.78 -25.45
N ALA A 154 32.22 -25.85 -24.58
CA ALA A 154 31.06 -24.96 -24.59
C ALA A 154 31.45 -23.49 -24.42
N ARG A 155 32.41 -23.18 -23.53
CA ARG A 155 32.95 -21.81 -23.37
C ARG A 155 33.66 -21.33 -24.64
N GLY A 156 34.35 -22.23 -25.34
CA GLY A 156 34.97 -21.95 -26.64
C GLY A 156 33.94 -21.67 -27.74
N GLU A 157 32.86 -22.43 -27.78
CA GLU A 157 31.74 -22.21 -28.72
C GLU A 157 31.01 -20.91 -28.45
N ILE A 158 30.66 -20.62 -27.18
CA ILE A 158 30.07 -19.34 -26.77
C ILE A 158 30.99 -18.18 -27.16
N ARG A 159 32.31 -18.29 -26.91
CA ARG A 159 33.28 -17.26 -27.32
C ARG A 159 33.32 -17.06 -28.84
N ARG A 160 33.17 -18.11 -29.64
CA ARG A 160 33.11 -18.02 -31.11
C ARG A 160 31.82 -17.38 -31.60
N VAL A 161 30.68 -17.73 -30.99
CA VAL A 161 29.36 -17.15 -31.30
C VAL A 161 29.35 -15.66 -30.94
N VAL A 162 29.77 -15.30 -29.73
CA VAL A 162 29.90 -13.90 -29.29
C VAL A 162 30.85 -13.12 -30.21
N LYS A 163 31.98 -13.70 -30.63
CA LYS A 163 32.89 -13.05 -31.59
C LYS A 163 32.26 -12.87 -32.99
N ARG A 164 31.36 -13.76 -33.40
CA ARG A 164 30.67 -13.70 -34.70
C ARG A 164 29.54 -12.68 -34.71
N GLU A 165 28.85 -12.49 -33.59
CA GLU A 165 27.85 -11.44 -33.38
C GLU A 165 28.50 -10.07 -33.10
N ALA A 166 29.69 -10.04 -32.48
CA ALA A 166 30.48 -8.82 -32.23
C ALA A 166 31.19 -8.26 -33.48
N ASN A 167 30.67 -8.50 -34.70
CA ASN A 167 31.01 -7.67 -35.86
C ASN A 167 30.23 -6.32 -35.85
N PHE A 168 29.49 -6.07 -34.77
CA PHE A 168 29.09 -4.75 -34.34
C PHE A 168 30.24 -4.16 -33.51
N ASP A 169 31.01 -3.24 -34.09
CA ASP A 169 32.01 -2.43 -33.37
C ASP A 169 31.27 -1.25 -32.72
N PRO A 170 30.91 -1.32 -31.43
CA PRO A 170 30.27 -0.19 -30.77
C PRO A 170 31.37 0.85 -30.54
N ARG A 171 31.25 2.01 -31.18
CA ARG A 171 32.06 3.18 -30.79
C ARG A 171 31.63 3.61 -29.39
N TYR A 172 32.36 3.16 -28.39
CA TYR A 172 32.27 3.70 -27.04
C TYR A 172 33.06 5.01 -27.03
N GLU A 173 32.36 6.13 -26.86
CA GLU A 173 33.01 7.38 -26.49
C GLU A 173 33.01 7.49 -24.96
N ALA A 174 34.16 7.85 -24.39
CA ALA A 174 34.27 8.04 -22.95
C ALA A 174 33.42 9.25 -22.55
N ILE A 175 32.40 9.01 -21.74
CA ILE A 175 31.59 10.08 -21.15
C ILE A 175 32.36 10.59 -19.94
N GLU A 176 32.79 11.85 -19.99
CA GLU A 176 33.47 12.47 -18.86
C GLU A 176 32.43 12.85 -17.81
N ALA A 177 32.38 12.10 -16.70
CA ALA A 177 31.53 12.42 -15.56
C ALA A 177 32.26 13.40 -14.63
N HIS A 178 31.87 14.66 -14.69
CA HIS A 178 32.37 15.67 -13.74
C HIS A 178 31.43 15.74 -12.53
N CYS A 179 31.99 15.57 -11.33
CA CYS A 179 31.30 15.88 -10.08
C CYS A 179 31.70 17.27 -9.62
N LYS A 180 30.73 18.17 -9.45
CA LYS A 180 30.97 19.48 -8.83
C LYS A 180 30.40 19.46 -7.42
N CYS A 181 31.28 19.27 -6.44
CA CYS A 181 30.92 19.39 -5.03
C CYS A 181 30.92 20.88 -4.66
N VAL A 182 29.78 21.41 -4.22
CA VAL A 182 29.65 22.80 -3.78
C VAL A 182 29.36 22.78 -2.28
N GLY A 183 30.37 23.07 -1.44
CA GLY A 183 30.24 23.23 0.01
C GLY A 183 31.04 22.22 0.86
N ASN A 184 30.67 22.09 2.15
CA ASN A 184 31.44 21.39 3.19
C ASN A 184 31.37 19.84 3.08
N LEU A 185 32.27 19.13 3.77
CA LEU A 185 32.60 17.69 3.61
C LEU A 185 31.43 16.68 3.67
N ASP A 186 30.24 17.08 4.09
CA ASP A 186 29.08 16.20 4.29
C ASP A 186 27.98 16.33 3.21
N MET A 187 28.22 17.05 2.11
CA MET A 187 27.18 17.27 1.08
C MET A 187 27.38 16.38 -0.17
N GLU A 188 26.29 15.75 -0.61
CA GLU A 188 26.23 14.91 -1.82
C GLU A 188 26.62 15.70 -3.07
N CYS A 189 27.64 15.22 -3.79
CA CYS A 189 28.12 15.86 -5.02
C CYS A 189 27.15 15.60 -6.19
N ILE A 190 26.81 16.65 -6.93
CA ILE A 190 25.90 16.55 -8.08
C ILE A 190 26.69 16.04 -9.29
N ARG A 191 26.23 14.93 -9.88
CA ARG A 191 26.79 14.32 -11.08
C ARG A 191 26.22 15.01 -12.33
N PHE A 192 27.09 15.52 -13.19
CA PHE A 192 26.69 16.07 -14.49
C PHE A 192 27.12 15.12 -15.61
N GLU A 193 26.16 14.69 -16.42
CA GLU A 193 26.40 13.96 -17.67
C GLU A 193 26.08 14.93 -18.83
N THR A 194 27.10 15.33 -19.60
CA THR A 194 26.87 16.12 -20.82
C THR A 194 26.73 15.18 -22.01
N PRO A 195 25.62 15.26 -22.78
CA PRO A 195 25.53 14.52 -24.05
C PRO A 195 26.54 15.08 -25.07
N PRO A 196 27.12 14.22 -25.94
CA PRO A 196 28.08 14.67 -26.94
C PRO A 196 27.40 15.64 -27.91
N LYS A 197 28.10 16.71 -28.29
CA LYS A 197 27.66 17.59 -29.36
C LYS A 197 28.01 16.94 -30.69
N ASP A 198 27.04 16.90 -31.60
CA ASP A 198 27.21 16.35 -32.94
C ASP A 198 28.17 17.22 -33.77
N GLU A 199 29.48 17.11 -33.54
CA GLU A 199 30.48 17.61 -34.48
C GLU A 199 30.76 16.53 -35.52
N VAL A 200 30.25 16.77 -36.74
CA VAL A 200 30.54 15.99 -37.93
C VAL A 200 32.03 16.08 -38.23
N PHE A 201 32.80 15.11 -37.72
CA PHE A 201 34.21 14.98 -38.06
C PHE A 201 34.37 14.39 -39.46
N HIS A 202 34.77 15.24 -40.40
CA HIS A 202 35.33 14.81 -41.68
C HIS A 202 36.61 14.00 -41.43
N VAL A 203 36.56 12.71 -41.76
CA VAL A 203 37.74 11.84 -41.82
C VAL A 203 38.69 12.40 -42.89
N ARG A 204 39.78 13.04 -42.46
CA ARG A 204 40.99 13.14 -43.28
C ARG A 204 41.82 11.91 -43.02
N ASN A 205 41.89 11.03 -44.01
CA ASN A 205 42.84 9.92 -44.04
C ASN A 205 44.26 10.49 -44.13
N PHE A 206 45.13 10.02 -43.24
CA PHE A 206 46.58 10.00 -43.41
C PHE A 206 47.01 8.54 -43.53
#